data_AF-A0A927TZ37-F1
#
_entry.id   AF-A0A927TZ37-F1
#
_cell.length_a   1.000
_cell.length_b   1.000
_cell.length_c   1.000
_cell.angle_alpha   90.00
_cell.angle_beta   90.00
_cell.angle_gamma   90.00
#
_symmetry.space_group_name_H-M   'P 1'
#
loop_
_entity.id
_entity.type
_entity.pdbx_description
1 polymer ?
#
loop_
_entity_poly.entity_id
_entity_poly.type
_entity_poly.pdbx_seq_one_letter_code
_entity_poly.pdbx_strand_id
1 'polypeptide(L)'
;MDIKAIENLNIDRVLERGTGKIIEQRPDAILVFDERSKGLMLACDDASVGEAMLERHLTEEHRLLMISNVALGKAMFKKYNFADGLECFQVASYSDEMPEVSGALDIRLAEEKDVPFLLENYDALSEEEMREEVKLGNILLGYEGNEIAGFVGEHLEGSIGLLHVLPKFRRKGYAMQLENAYIRKNMEAGFVPFGQVEIHNQASLALQEKLGLTRSEGTIIWMWR
;
A
#
# COMPACT_ATOMS: atom_id res chain seq x y z
N MET A 1 3.81 4.33 -21.75
CA MET A 1 3.48 4.45 -20.33
C MET A 1 4.75 4.37 -19.51
N ASP A 2 4.91 5.29 -18.56
CA ASP A 2 5.99 5.25 -17.59
C ASP A 2 5.54 4.47 -16.34
N ILE A 3 6.07 3.27 -16.14
CA ILE A 3 5.77 2.45 -14.96
C ILE A 3 6.43 2.99 -13.68
N LYS A 4 7.45 3.85 -13.81
CA LYS A 4 8.13 4.49 -12.67
C LYS A 4 7.41 5.76 -12.21
N ALA A 5 6.35 6.18 -12.91
CA ALA A 5 5.50 7.28 -12.46
C ALA A 5 4.82 6.94 -11.12
N ILE A 6 4.56 7.96 -10.30
CA ILE A 6 4.01 7.79 -8.95
C ILE A 6 2.67 7.05 -8.94
N GLU A 7 1.88 7.21 -9.99
CA GLU A 7 0.58 6.55 -10.18
C GLU A 7 0.68 5.05 -10.43
N ASN A 8 1.87 4.53 -10.71
CA ASN A 8 2.11 3.13 -11.09
C ASN A 8 3.09 2.42 -10.13
N LEU A 9 3.49 3.04 -9.01
CA LEU A 9 4.53 2.50 -8.12
C LEU A 9 4.17 1.15 -7.51
N ASN A 10 2.90 0.85 -7.29
CA ASN A 10 2.48 -0.46 -6.83
C ASN A 10 2.75 -1.55 -7.89
N ILE A 11 2.54 -1.26 -9.18
CA ILE A 11 2.86 -2.18 -10.29
C ILE A 11 4.38 -2.35 -10.40
N ASP A 12 5.11 -1.24 -10.33
CA ASP A 12 6.56 -1.27 -10.33
C ASP A 12 7.12 -2.12 -9.18
N ARG A 13 6.59 -1.94 -7.97
CA ARG A 13 7.02 -2.67 -6.77
C ARG A 13 6.84 -4.17 -6.91
N VAL A 14 5.69 -4.65 -7.35
CA VAL A 14 5.47 -6.10 -7.47
C VAL A 14 6.34 -6.72 -8.57
N LEU A 15 6.64 -5.96 -9.63
CA LEU A 15 7.57 -6.39 -10.68
C LEU A 15 9.02 -6.44 -10.17
N GLU A 16 9.48 -5.42 -9.42
CA GLU A 16 10.81 -5.39 -8.82
C GLU A 16 11.02 -6.51 -7.80
N ARG A 17 9.97 -6.87 -7.04
CA ARG A 17 9.98 -8.02 -6.12
C ARG A 17 9.99 -9.38 -6.82
N GLY A 18 9.66 -9.42 -8.11
CA GLY A 18 9.47 -10.66 -8.86
C GLY A 18 8.22 -11.44 -8.48
N THR A 19 7.26 -10.82 -7.77
CA THR A 19 5.97 -11.43 -7.41
C THR A 19 4.88 -11.12 -8.46
N GLY A 20 5.06 -10.03 -9.20
CA GLY A 20 4.21 -9.62 -10.32
C GLY A 20 4.48 -10.41 -11.61
N LYS A 21 3.42 -10.95 -12.20
CA LYS A 21 3.42 -11.58 -13.52
C LYS A 21 2.69 -10.69 -14.51
N ILE A 22 3.40 -10.25 -15.55
CA ILE A 22 2.79 -9.50 -16.66
C ILE A 22 1.86 -10.44 -17.43
N ILE A 23 0.57 -10.11 -17.45
CA ILE A 23 -0.46 -10.86 -18.19
C ILE A 23 -0.55 -10.33 -19.61
N GLU A 24 -0.60 -9.01 -19.77
CA GLU A 24 -0.57 -8.34 -21.06
C GLU A 24 0.09 -6.97 -20.93
N GLN A 25 0.90 -6.59 -21.93
CA GLN A 25 1.56 -5.29 -21.99
C GLN A 25 1.40 -4.68 -23.38
N ARG A 26 1.11 -3.38 -23.39
CA ARG A 26 0.97 -2.50 -24.55
C ARG A 26 1.80 -1.23 -24.32
N PRO A 27 2.05 -0.41 -25.36
CA PRO A 27 2.76 0.86 -25.18
C PRO A 27 2.10 1.83 -24.17
N ASP A 28 0.78 1.75 -24.00
CA ASP A 28 -0.09 2.66 -23.24
C ASP A 28 -0.89 1.96 -22.13
N ALA A 29 -0.64 0.66 -21.88
CA ALA A 29 -1.31 -0.10 -20.82
C ALA A 29 -0.49 -1.32 -20.37
N ILE A 30 -0.63 -1.70 -19.10
CA ILE A 30 -0.03 -2.91 -18.54
C ILE A 30 -0.98 -3.55 -17.53
N LEU A 31 -1.15 -4.86 -17.63
CA LEU A 31 -1.93 -5.69 -16.71
C LEU A 31 -0.99 -6.69 -16.04
N VAL A 32 -0.91 -6.64 -14.72
CA VAL A 32 -0.04 -7.48 -13.90
C VAL A 32 -0.89 -8.22 -12.87
N PHE A 33 -0.62 -9.50 -12.67
CA PHE A 33 -1.14 -10.26 -11.53
C PHE A 33 -0.03 -10.46 -10.51
N ASP A 34 -0.24 -10.02 -9.27
CA ASP A 34 0.71 -10.23 -8.19
C ASP A 34 0.39 -11.52 -7.42
N GLU A 35 1.32 -12.47 -7.42
CA GLU A 35 1.13 -13.75 -6.75
C GLU A 35 1.08 -13.63 -5.23
N ARG A 36 1.59 -12.54 -4.66
CA ARG A 36 1.61 -12.32 -3.21
C ARG A 36 0.29 -11.77 -2.71
N SER A 37 -0.11 -10.58 -3.16
CA SER A 37 -1.39 -9.95 -2.79
C SER A 37 -2.61 -10.60 -3.44
N LYS A 38 -2.42 -11.48 -4.44
CA LYS A 38 -3.49 -12.02 -5.31
C LYS A 38 -4.26 -10.92 -6.05
N GLY A 39 -3.69 -9.72 -6.14
CA GLY A 39 -4.27 -8.58 -6.82
C GLY A 39 -3.99 -8.58 -8.32
N LEU A 40 -5.01 -8.31 -9.12
CA LEU A 40 -4.85 -7.91 -10.51
C LEU A 40 -4.68 -6.39 -10.57
N MET A 41 -3.69 -5.90 -11.30
CA MET A 41 -3.32 -4.48 -11.33
C MET A 41 -3.24 -4.00 -12.77
N LEU A 42 -4.02 -2.98 -13.10
CA LEU A 42 -4.06 -2.37 -14.43
C LEU A 42 -3.63 -0.91 -14.36
N ALA A 43 -2.66 -0.55 -15.18
CA ALA A 43 -2.43 0.83 -15.57
C ALA A 43 -2.75 1.02 -17.05
N CYS A 44 -3.44 2.11 -17.40
CA CYS A 44 -3.83 2.44 -18.77
C CYS A 44 -3.96 3.96 -18.94
N ASP A 45 -3.39 4.48 -20.04
CA ASP A 45 -3.57 5.89 -20.44
C ASP A 45 -4.94 6.07 -21.14
N ASP A 46 -5.35 5.08 -21.94
CA ASP A 46 -6.65 5.00 -22.61
C ASP A 46 -7.58 3.98 -21.93
N ALA A 47 -8.73 4.44 -21.46
CA ALA A 47 -9.72 3.61 -20.77
C ALA A 47 -10.28 2.47 -21.64
N SER A 48 -10.40 2.66 -22.95
CA SER A 48 -10.93 1.63 -23.87
C SER A 48 -9.95 0.48 -24.05
N VAL A 49 -8.64 0.77 -24.05
CA VAL A 49 -7.58 -0.25 -24.08
C VAL A 49 -7.59 -1.06 -22.79
N GLY A 50 -7.66 -0.37 -21.64
CA GLY A 50 -7.76 -0.99 -20.33
C GLY A 50 -9.00 -1.87 -20.18
N GLU A 51 -10.17 -1.39 -20.60
CA GLU A 51 -11.42 -2.16 -20.58
C GLU A 51 -11.29 -3.44 -21.43
N ALA A 52 -10.77 -3.34 -22.64
CA ALA A 52 -10.59 -4.50 -23.51
C ALA A 52 -9.62 -5.55 -22.91
N MET A 53 -8.58 -5.12 -22.18
CA MET A 53 -7.68 -6.02 -21.46
C MET A 53 -8.42 -6.74 -20.32
N LEU A 54 -9.24 -6.03 -19.54
CA LEU A 54 -10.04 -6.64 -18.48
C LEU A 54 -11.06 -7.62 -19.04
N GLU A 55 -11.73 -7.31 -20.16
CA GLU A 55 -12.67 -8.24 -20.80
C GLU A 55 -12.03 -9.57 -21.21
N ARG A 56 -10.73 -9.58 -21.52
CA ARG A 56 -10.00 -10.81 -21.88
C ARG A 56 -9.53 -11.62 -20.68
N HIS A 57 -9.15 -10.95 -19.59
CA HIS A 57 -8.35 -11.56 -18.52
C HIS A 57 -9.00 -11.54 -17.14
N LEU A 58 -9.91 -10.60 -16.87
CA LEU A 58 -10.60 -10.52 -15.59
C LEU A 58 -11.64 -11.64 -15.49
N THR A 59 -11.52 -12.47 -14.45
CA THR A 59 -12.39 -13.62 -14.18
C THR A 59 -12.96 -13.54 -12.76
N GLU A 60 -13.92 -14.40 -12.43
CA GLU A 60 -14.49 -14.52 -11.07
C GLU A 60 -13.46 -14.88 -9.98
N GLU A 61 -12.33 -15.48 -10.35
CA GLU A 61 -11.25 -15.81 -9.41
C GLU A 61 -10.49 -14.58 -8.93
N HIS A 62 -10.52 -13.49 -9.70
CA HIS A 62 -9.89 -12.23 -9.33
C HIS A 62 -10.80 -11.49 -8.35
N ARG A 63 -10.42 -11.55 -7.07
CA ARG A 63 -11.16 -10.92 -5.97
C ARG A 63 -10.68 -9.51 -5.63
N LEU A 64 -9.48 -9.15 -6.05
CA LEU A 64 -8.87 -7.85 -5.80
C LEU A 64 -8.37 -7.25 -7.12
N LEU A 65 -8.78 -6.01 -7.41
CA LEU A 65 -8.43 -5.28 -8.63
C LEU A 65 -8.01 -3.85 -8.31
N MET A 66 -6.84 -3.44 -8.81
CA MET A 66 -6.35 -2.07 -8.79
C MET A 66 -6.38 -1.50 -10.21
N ILE A 67 -6.92 -0.29 -10.38
CA ILE A 67 -6.85 0.44 -11.66
C ILE A 67 -6.34 1.86 -11.42
N SER A 68 -5.27 2.26 -12.12
CA SER A 68 -4.73 3.64 -12.00
C SER A 68 -5.57 4.69 -12.74
N ASN A 69 -6.37 4.27 -13.72
CA ASN A 69 -7.41 5.11 -14.34
C ASN A 69 -8.75 5.00 -13.57
N VAL A 70 -9.01 5.95 -12.67
CA VAL A 70 -10.20 5.93 -11.79
C VAL A 70 -11.53 5.97 -12.55
N ALA A 71 -11.60 6.66 -13.69
CA ALA A 71 -12.82 6.73 -14.49
C ALA A 71 -13.17 5.34 -15.04
N LEU A 72 -12.18 4.61 -15.56
CA LEU A 72 -12.34 3.21 -15.93
C LEU A 72 -12.69 2.35 -14.71
N GLY A 73 -11.98 2.52 -13.59
CA GLY A 73 -12.24 1.76 -12.38
C GLY A 73 -13.68 1.89 -11.88
N LYS A 74 -14.25 3.10 -11.85
CA LYS A 74 -15.66 3.34 -11.50
C LYS A 74 -16.64 2.68 -12.47
N ALA A 75 -16.30 2.56 -13.75
CA ALA A 75 -17.10 1.83 -14.72
C ALA A 75 -17.02 0.31 -14.48
N MET A 76 -15.82 -0.21 -14.24
CA MET A 76 -15.57 -1.64 -14.00
C MET A 76 -16.15 -2.12 -12.67
N PHE A 77 -16.15 -1.28 -11.63
CA PHE A 77 -16.79 -1.53 -10.35
C PHE A 77 -18.22 -2.04 -10.53
N LYS A 78 -19.00 -1.30 -11.33
CA LYS A 78 -20.41 -1.64 -11.64
C LYS A 78 -20.53 -2.82 -12.59
N LYS A 79 -19.69 -2.87 -13.63
CA LYS A 79 -19.74 -3.91 -14.67
C LYS A 79 -19.48 -5.31 -14.11
N TYR A 80 -18.56 -5.43 -13.16
CA TYR A 80 -18.11 -6.71 -12.58
C TYR A 80 -18.63 -6.96 -11.15
N ASN A 81 -19.58 -6.14 -10.67
CA ASN A 81 -20.23 -6.28 -9.37
C ASN A 81 -19.23 -6.41 -8.19
N PHE A 82 -18.22 -5.53 -8.13
CA PHE A 82 -17.38 -5.42 -6.94
C PHE A 82 -18.23 -4.97 -5.75
N ALA A 83 -17.90 -5.49 -4.56
CA ALA A 83 -18.69 -5.26 -3.35
C ALA A 83 -18.33 -3.90 -2.71
N ASP A 84 -17.05 -3.56 -2.72
CA ASP A 84 -16.54 -2.34 -2.11
C ASP A 84 -15.22 -1.90 -2.78
N GLY A 85 -14.80 -0.68 -2.53
CA GLY A 85 -13.63 -0.09 -3.16
C GLY A 85 -13.10 1.13 -2.44
N LEU A 86 -11.83 1.44 -2.70
CA LEU A 86 -11.07 2.48 -2.01
C LEU A 86 -10.31 3.31 -3.04
N GLU A 87 -10.71 4.57 -3.20
CA GLU A 87 -10.01 5.55 -4.02
C GLU A 87 -8.90 6.22 -3.19
N CYS A 88 -7.67 6.21 -3.71
CA CYS A 88 -6.49 6.67 -2.98
C CYS A 88 -5.55 7.53 -3.82
N PHE A 89 -4.87 8.47 -3.17
CA PHE A 89 -3.65 9.05 -3.71
C PHE A 89 -2.47 8.10 -3.46
N GLN A 90 -1.53 8.04 -4.42
CA GLN A 90 -0.22 7.46 -4.16
C GLN A 90 0.68 8.54 -3.58
N VAL A 91 1.47 8.18 -2.57
CA VAL A 91 2.50 9.04 -1.98
C VAL A 91 3.84 8.33 -2.00
N ALA A 92 4.94 9.05 -2.24
CA ALA A 92 6.26 8.45 -2.34
C ALA A 92 7.40 9.35 -1.85
N SER A 93 8.47 8.72 -1.38
CA SER A 93 9.75 9.39 -1.11
C SER A 93 10.72 9.13 -2.25
N TYR A 94 11.19 10.19 -2.91
CA TYR A 94 12.27 10.14 -3.90
C TYR A 94 13.60 10.69 -3.36
N SER A 95 13.68 10.90 -2.04
CA SER A 95 14.90 11.37 -1.40
C SER A 95 15.95 10.26 -1.34
N ASP A 96 17.21 10.59 -1.64
CA ASP A 96 18.36 9.72 -1.38
C ASP A 96 18.80 9.78 0.09
N GLU A 97 18.33 10.77 0.85
CA GLU A 97 18.65 10.93 2.27
C GLU A 97 17.76 10.04 3.14
N MET A 98 18.39 9.20 3.95
CA MET A 98 17.68 8.36 4.93
C MET A 98 16.99 9.23 5.99
N PRO A 99 15.69 9.05 6.24
CA PRO A 99 14.95 9.90 7.18
C PRO A 99 15.51 9.77 8.59
N GLU A 100 15.55 10.84 9.39
CA GLU A 100 15.91 10.70 10.80
C GLU A 100 14.78 9.97 11.55
N VAL A 101 15.12 8.88 12.23
CA VAL A 101 14.20 8.19 13.14
C VAL A 101 14.59 8.58 14.55
N SER A 102 13.74 9.35 15.21
CA SER A 102 13.99 9.76 16.59
C SER A 102 14.09 8.53 17.51
N GLY A 103 14.79 8.66 18.64
CA GLY A 103 14.92 7.57 19.63
C GLY A 103 13.77 7.48 20.63
N ALA A 104 12.61 8.11 20.37
CA ALA A 104 11.51 8.20 21.33
C ALA A 104 10.68 6.90 21.47
N LEU A 105 10.85 5.97 20.55
CA LEU A 105 10.23 4.66 20.52
C LEU A 105 11.35 3.65 20.29
N ASP A 106 11.25 2.51 20.97
CA ASP A 106 12.02 1.33 20.63
C ASP A 106 11.24 0.58 19.53
N ILE A 107 11.77 0.56 18.31
CA ILE A 107 11.10 0.00 17.13
C ILE A 107 11.63 -1.40 16.86
N ARG A 108 10.71 -2.36 16.79
CA ARG A 108 11.02 -3.79 16.66
C ARG A 108 10.13 -4.43 15.59
N LEU A 109 10.59 -5.54 15.01
CA LEU A 109 9.72 -6.36 14.17
C LEU A 109 8.63 -7.00 15.03
N ALA A 110 7.41 -7.05 14.49
CA ALA A 110 6.36 -7.88 15.05
C ALA A 110 6.72 -9.36 14.92
N GLU A 111 6.31 -10.16 15.90
CA GLU A 111 6.46 -11.61 15.89
C GLU A 111 5.08 -12.28 15.98
N GLU A 112 5.03 -13.59 15.76
CA GLU A 112 3.80 -14.39 15.82
C GLU A 112 2.96 -14.15 17.09
N LYS A 113 3.63 -13.90 18.24
CA LYS A 113 2.97 -13.60 19.52
C LYS A 113 2.19 -12.28 19.52
N ASP A 114 2.48 -11.36 18.60
CA ASP A 114 1.90 -10.03 18.52
C ASP A 114 0.66 -9.99 17.60
N VAL A 115 0.39 -11.05 16.83
CA VAL A 115 -0.78 -11.17 15.94
C VAL A 115 -2.11 -10.87 16.65
N PRO A 116 -2.40 -11.40 17.87
CA PRO A 116 -3.65 -11.09 18.55
C PRO A 116 -3.81 -9.59 18.85
N PHE A 117 -2.73 -8.91 19.21
CA PHE A 117 -2.74 -7.46 19.45
C PHE A 117 -3.00 -6.67 18.15
N LEU A 118 -2.38 -7.10 17.04
CA LEU A 118 -2.56 -6.45 15.75
C LEU A 118 -4.01 -6.57 15.27
N LEU A 119 -4.62 -7.75 15.36
CA LEU A 119 -6.02 -7.99 14.97
C LEU A 119 -7.03 -7.26 15.86
N GLU A 120 -6.70 -7.03 17.14
CA GLU A 120 -7.54 -6.21 18.03
C GLU A 120 -7.56 -4.73 17.62
N ASN A 121 -6.49 -4.25 16.95
CA ASN A 121 -6.29 -2.83 16.64
C ASN A 121 -6.34 -2.51 15.14
N TYR A 122 -6.53 -3.52 14.28
CA TYR A 122 -6.63 -3.38 12.82
C TYR A 122 -7.56 -4.45 12.24
N ASP A 123 -8.66 -4.02 11.64
CA ASP A 123 -9.76 -4.87 11.16
C ASP A 123 -9.80 -5.03 9.64
N ALA A 124 -8.89 -4.38 8.91
CA ALA A 124 -8.85 -4.42 7.44
C ALA A 124 -8.10 -5.65 6.86
N LEU A 125 -7.49 -6.49 7.70
CA LEU A 125 -6.84 -7.73 7.28
C LEU A 125 -7.47 -8.92 8.00
N SER A 126 -7.59 -10.03 7.29
CA SER A 126 -7.88 -11.33 7.91
C SER A 126 -6.71 -11.79 8.79
N GLU A 127 -6.98 -12.75 9.68
CA GLU A 127 -5.93 -13.37 10.49
C GLU A 127 -4.85 -14.05 9.63
N GLU A 128 -5.22 -14.65 8.51
CA GLU A 128 -4.27 -15.29 7.59
C GLU A 128 -3.32 -14.26 6.97
N GLU A 129 -3.87 -13.16 6.45
CA GLU A 129 -3.07 -12.06 5.89
C GLU A 129 -2.17 -11.41 6.95
N MET A 130 -2.70 -11.14 8.15
CA MET A 130 -1.91 -10.57 9.25
C MET A 130 -0.72 -11.47 9.63
N ARG A 131 -0.95 -12.79 9.72
CA ARG A 131 0.11 -13.77 10.00
C ARG A 131 1.15 -13.81 8.88
N GLU A 132 0.69 -13.71 7.63
CA GLU A 132 1.60 -13.63 6.48
C GLU A 132 2.47 -12.37 6.56
N GLU A 133 1.91 -11.18 6.81
CA GLU A 133 2.67 -9.93 6.96
C GLU A 133 3.71 -10.01 8.10
N VAL A 134 3.32 -10.55 9.25
CA VAL A 134 4.25 -10.78 10.37
C VAL A 134 5.38 -11.73 9.98
N LYS A 135 5.06 -12.86 9.35
CA LYS A 135 6.05 -13.85 8.89
C LYS A 135 7.03 -13.27 7.87
N LEU A 136 6.56 -12.34 7.03
CA LEU A 136 7.37 -11.65 6.03
C LEU A 136 8.24 -10.54 6.63
N GLY A 137 8.07 -10.22 7.91
CA GLY A 137 8.79 -9.12 8.57
C GLY A 137 8.31 -7.76 8.08
N ASN A 138 7.03 -7.66 7.73
CA ASN A 138 6.40 -6.47 7.16
C ASN A 138 5.71 -5.58 8.19
N ILE A 139 5.82 -5.86 9.49
CA ILE A 139 5.19 -5.06 10.53
C ILE A 139 6.23 -4.65 11.56
N LEU A 140 6.30 -3.34 11.83
CA LEU A 140 7.09 -2.75 12.90
C LEU A 140 6.17 -2.32 14.05
N LEU A 141 6.55 -2.70 15.27
CA LEU A 141 5.94 -2.25 16.52
C LEU A 141 6.83 -1.16 17.14
N GLY A 142 6.23 -0.07 17.59
CA GLY A 142 6.94 0.96 18.36
C GLY A 142 6.57 0.90 19.83
N TYR A 143 7.56 0.81 20.71
CA TYR A 143 7.37 0.74 22.17
C TYR A 143 7.74 2.05 22.86
N GLU A 144 6.87 2.58 23.71
CA GLU A 144 7.23 3.60 24.72
C GLU A 144 7.48 2.85 26.04
N GLY A 145 8.75 2.62 26.38
CA GLY A 145 9.12 1.75 27.49
C GLY A 145 8.78 0.28 27.22
N ASN A 146 7.88 -0.31 28.02
CA ASN A 146 7.45 -1.70 27.87
C ASN A 146 6.07 -1.86 27.20
N GLU A 147 5.45 -0.75 26.78
CA GLU A 147 4.11 -0.76 26.21
C GLU A 147 4.15 -0.46 24.70
N ILE A 148 3.39 -1.22 23.90
CA ILE A 148 3.24 -0.96 22.48
C ILE A 148 2.50 0.36 22.30
N ALA A 149 3.14 1.33 21.66
CA ALA A 149 2.56 2.63 21.36
C ALA A 149 1.77 2.66 20.07
N GLY A 150 2.17 1.85 19.11
CA GLY A 150 1.58 1.75 17.80
C GLY A 150 2.37 0.81 16.89
N PHE A 151 1.92 0.72 15.65
CA PHE A 151 2.54 -0.11 14.63
C PHE A 151 2.39 0.54 13.26
N VAL A 152 3.21 0.08 12.33
CA VAL A 152 3.16 0.42 10.91
C VAL A 152 3.59 -0.82 10.14
N GLY A 153 3.12 -0.98 8.92
CA GLY A 153 3.51 -2.10 8.09
C GLY A 153 3.51 -1.78 6.62
N GLU A 154 3.54 -2.85 5.85
CA GLU A 154 3.34 -2.84 4.42
C GLU A 154 2.13 -3.72 4.10
N HIS A 155 1.37 -3.37 3.06
CA HIS A 155 0.43 -4.29 2.44
C HIS A 155 1.18 -5.28 1.54
N LEU A 156 0.61 -6.45 1.27
CA LEU A 156 1.25 -7.52 0.48
C LEU A 156 1.79 -7.03 -0.88
N GLU A 157 1.11 -6.07 -1.52
CA GLU A 157 1.54 -5.46 -2.79
C GLU A 157 2.77 -4.53 -2.64
N GLY A 158 2.95 -3.92 -1.47
CA GLY A 158 4.17 -3.20 -1.10
C GLY A 158 4.01 -1.74 -0.71
N SER A 159 2.79 -1.21 -0.67
CA SER A 159 2.56 0.12 -0.10
C SER A 159 2.72 0.11 1.42
N ILE A 160 3.37 1.14 1.95
CA ILE A 160 3.41 1.43 3.38
C ILE A 160 1.98 1.73 3.83
N GLY A 161 1.54 1.05 4.88
CA GLY A 161 0.18 1.07 5.39
C GLY A 161 0.12 0.57 6.82
N LEU A 162 -1.06 0.11 7.26
CA LEU A 162 -1.31 -0.42 8.59
C LEU A 162 -0.92 0.54 9.74
N LEU A 163 -0.69 1.82 9.45
CA LEU A 163 -0.19 2.76 10.44
C LEU A 163 -1.26 3.05 11.50
N HIS A 164 -0.97 2.69 12.74
CA HIS A 164 -1.85 2.94 13.86
C HIS A 164 -1.07 3.36 15.10
N VAL A 165 -1.54 4.43 15.76
CA VAL A 165 -1.05 4.82 17.09
C VAL A 165 -2.20 4.71 18.07
N LEU A 166 -2.00 3.93 19.13
CA LEU A 166 -3.04 3.68 20.14
C LEU A 166 -3.49 5.00 20.77
N PRO A 167 -4.77 5.14 21.12
CA PRO A 167 -5.35 6.40 21.61
C PRO A 167 -4.52 7.11 22.69
N LYS A 168 -3.97 6.37 23.65
CA LYS A 168 -3.20 6.91 24.77
C LYS A 168 -1.84 7.52 24.40
N PHE A 169 -1.31 7.20 23.21
CA PHE A 169 0.00 7.68 22.74
C PHE A 169 -0.08 8.65 21.55
N ARG A 170 -1.30 9.06 21.17
CA ARG A 170 -1.50 10.02 20.07
C ARG A 170 -0.94 11.39 20.44
N ARG A 171 -0.69 12.21 19.40
CA ARG A 171 -0.16 13.59 19.51
C ARG A 171 1.26 13.71 20.05
N LYS A 172 2.00 12.59 20.16
CA LYS A 172 3.43 12.55 20.54
C LYS A 172 4.41 12.51 19.37
N GLY A 173 3.91 12.50 18.13
CA GLY A 173 4.74 12.38 16.92
C GLY A 173 5.06 10.95 16.48
N TYR A 174 4.55 9.94 17.19
CA TYR A 174 4.84 8.53 16.94
C TYR A 174 4.42 7.99 15.57
N ALA A 175 3.34 8.50 14.98
CA ALA A 175 2.95 8.11 13.63
C ALA A 175 4.06 8.42 12.61
N MET A 176 4.63 9.63 12.70
CA MET A 176 5.74 10.08 11.85
C MET A 176 7.01 9.28 12.08
N GLN A 177 7.29 8.92 13.34
CA GLN A 177 8.46 8.13 13.69
C GLN A 177 8.38 6.69 13.18
N LEU A 178 7.21 6.07 13.33
CA LEU A 178 6.92 4.74 12.79
C LEU A 178 7.04 4.75 11.26
N GLU A 179 6.39 5.70 10.60
CA GLU A 179 6.45 5.80 9.14
C GLU A 179 7.86 6.10 8.61
N ASN A 180 8.64 6.98 9.25
CA ASN A 180 10.06 7.19 8.92
C ASN A 180 10.89 5.91 9.08
N ALA A 181 10.62 5.10 10.08
CA ALA A 181 11.32 3.83 10.26
C ALA A 181 11.00 2.85 9.13
N TYR A 182 9.75 2.83 8.66
CA TYR A 182 9.35 2.01 7.54
C TYR A 182 9.86 2.53 6.18
N ILE A 183 9.91 3.85 6.00
CA ILE A 183 10.56 4.50 4.85
C ILE A 183 12.03 4.10 4.81
N ARG A 184 12.77 4.22 5.92
CA ARG A 184 14.17 3.74 6.01
C ARG A 184 14.28 2.27 5.63
N LYS A 185 13.43 1.40 6.19
CA LYS A 185 13.43 -0.05 5.87
C LYS A 185 13.25 -0.30 4.36
N ASN A 186 12.35 0.42 3.69
CA ASN A 186 12.17 0.32 2.24
C ASN A 186 13.40 0.80 1.46
N MET A 187 13.99 1.94 1.84
CA MET A 187 15.21 2.46 1.21
C MET A 187 16.41 1.52 1.39
N GLU A 188 16.59 0.93 2.56
CA GLU A 188 17.65 -0.05 2.84
C GLU A 188 17.50 -1.32 2.01
N ALA A 189 16.26 -1.69 1.66
CA ALA A 189 15.95 -2.79 0.75
C ALA A 189 16.10 -2.39 -0.74
N GLY A 190 16.45 -1.14 -1.05
CA GLY A 190 16.64 -0.64 -2.40
C GLY A 190 15.35 -0.28 -3.14
N PHE A 191 14.22 -0.15 -2.41
CA PHE A 191 12.94 0.21 -3.01
C PHE A 191 12.61 1.69 -2.81
N VAL A 192 11.87 2.27 -3.76
CA VAL A 192 11.18 3.55 -3.57
C VAL A 192 10.10 3.37 -2.50
N PRO A 193 10.19 4.05 -1.34
CA PRO A 193 9.14 4.00 -0.34
C PRO A 193 7.89 4.70 -0.87
N PHE A 194 6.76 4.01 -0.87
CA PHE A 194 5.49 4.58 -1.27
C PHE A 194 4.37 4.07 -0.36
N GLY A 195 3.26 4.81 -0.31
CA GLY A 195 2.06 4.48 0.43
C GLY A 195 0.83 4.90 -0.35
N GLN A 196 -0.34 4.51 0.15
CA GLN A 196 -1.62 4.87 -0.45
C GLN A 196 -2.52 5.47 0.61
N VAL A 197 -3.05 6.66 0.34
CA VAL A 197 -3.88 7.38 1.30
C VAL A 197 -5.26 7.63 0.70
N GLU A 198 -6.28 7.11 1.38
CA GLU A 198 -7.68 7.33 1.03
C GLU A 198 -7.98 8.83 0.91
N ILE A 199 -8.72 9.21 -0.13
CA ILE A 199 -9.00 10.62 -0.47
C ILE A 199 -9.65 11.42 0.67
N HIS A 200 -10.34 10.75 1.59
CA HIS A 200 -11.04 11.37 2.71
C HIS A 200 -10.23 11.37 4.02
N ASN A 201 -9.08 10.70 4.06
CA ASN A 201 -8.25 10.61 5.26
C ASN A 201 -7.31 11.82 5.40
N GLN A 202 -7.87 12.95 5.83
CA GLN A 202 -7.13 14.21 5.98
C GLN A 202 -5.98 14.12 7.00
N ALA A 203 -6.10 13.26 8.02
CA ALA A 203 -5.07 13.09 9.02
C ALA A 203 -3.82 12.42 8.43
N SER A 204 -4.01 11.36 7.63
CA SER A 204 -2.91 10.71 6.92
C SER A 204 -2.34 11.62 5.83
N LEU A 205 -3.17 12.31 5.05
CA LEU A 205 -2.67 13.26 4.04
C LEU A 205 -1.75 14.33 4.63
N ALA A 206 -2.15 14.93 5.76
CA ALA A 206 -1.32 15.90 6.48
C ALA A 206 -0.03 15.30 7.06
N LEU A 207 -0.06 14.02 7.44
CA LEU A 207 1.14 13.30 7.88
C LEU A 207 2.12 13.13 6.71
N GLN A 208 1.65 12.70 5.54
CA GLN A 208 2.50 12.51 4.36
C GLN A 208 3.14 13.81 3.89
N GLU A 209 2.39 14.93 3.91
CA GLU A 209 2.93 16.25 3.62
C GLU A 209 4.03 16.65 4.63
N LYS A 210 3.81 16.38 5.91
CA LYS A 210 4.80 16.68 6.97
C LYS A 210 6.06 15.83 6.84
N LEU A 211 5.94 14.60 6.33
CA LEU A 211 7.06 13.71 6.00
C LEU A 211 7.80 14.15 4.72
N GLY A 212 7.26 15.12 3.98
CA GLY A 212 7.84 15.58 2.72
C GLY A 212 7.63 14.61 1.55
N LEU A 213 6.64 13.70 1.65
CA LEU A 213 6.34 12.78 0.55
C LEU A 213 5.70 13.53 -0.61
N THR A 214 6.07 13.14 -1.82
CA THR A 214 5.40 13.59 -3.05
C THR A 214 4.07 12.85 -3.17
N ARG A 215 2.99 13.56 -3.48
CA ARG A 215 1.66 12.97 -3.74
C ARG A 215 1.36 13.00 -5.23
N SER A 216 0.73 11.96 -5.74
CA SER A 216 0.20 11.91 -7.10
C SER A 216 -0.84 13.03 -7.35
N GLU A 217 -0.94 13.49 -8.60
CA GLU A 217 -2.00 14.43 -8.99
C GLU A 217 -3.36 13.73 -9.06
N GLY A 218 -3.37 12.56 -9.69
CA GLY A 218 -4.52 11.67 -9.79
C GLY A 218 -4.62 10.68 -8.63
N THR A 219 -5.69 9.92 -8.64
CA THR A 219 -5.95 8.82 -7.71
C THR A 219 -5.87 7.48 -8.45
N ILE A 220 -5.74 6.41 -7.69
CA ILE A 220 -5.99 5.04 -8.12
C ILE A 220 -7.22 4.52 -7.39
N ILE A 221 -7.80 3.41 -7.85
CA ILE A 221 -8.89 2.74 -7.15
C ILE A 221 -8.61 1.25 -6.97
N TRP A 222 -8.72 0.80 -5.73
CA TRP A 222 -8.81 -0.61 -5.38
C TRP A 222 -10.28 -1.02 -5.30
N MET A 223 -10.58 -2.24 -5.71
CA MET A 223 -11.92 -2.82 -5.68
C MET A 223 -11.84 -4.29 -5.29
N TRP A 224 -12.74 -4.75 -4.43
CA TRP A 224 -12.75 -6.13 -3.95
C TRP A 224 -14.16 -6.71 -3.81
N ARG A 225 -14.24 -8.04 -3.71
CA ARG A 225 -15.48 -8.80 -3.52
C ARG A 225 -15.25 -10.09 -2.75
#